data_AF-A0A1G0NEA8-F1
#
_entry.id   AF-A0A1G0NEA8-F1
#
_cell.length_a   1.000
_cell.length_b   1.000
_cell.length_c   1.000
_cell.angle_alpha   90.00
_cell.angle_beta   90.00
_cell.angle_gamma   90.00
#
_symmetry.space_group_name_H-M   'P 1'
#
loop_
_entity.id
_entity.type
_entity.pdbx_description
1 polymer ?
#
loop_
_entity_poly.entity_id
_entity_poly.type
_entity_poly.pdbx_seq_one_letter_code
_entity_poly.pdbx_strand_id
1 'polypeptide(L)'
;MNAHDQENESGSPTAYGKDADAIKSRCQQMRARILVEALALSDEFVQRRTQAAGGLFDPLNLSVRARGNSIQIYWVLMHFREGRHKGTTNVPKNRGATDYDLAKLKARCADWLQEIAVDIEMRARPMRESLKLLGEIERAADVVARRMSGGTKATPDTEAHAATAHNSETT
;
A
#
# COMPACT_ATOMS: atom_id res chain seq x y z
N MET A 1 -46.43 28.37 8.96
CA MET A 1 -45.52 27.37 9.57
C MET A 1 -45.41 26.23 8.58
N ASN A 2 -44.38 26.20 7.74
CA ASN A 2 -44.09 25.05 6.87
C ASN A 2 -42.71 24.53 7.25
N ALA A 3 -42.69 23.46 8.02
CA ALA A 3 -41.49 22.68 8.27
C ALA A 3 -41.25 21.81 7.02
N HIS A 4 -40.26 22.18 6.22
CA HIS A 4 -39.66 21.27 5.26
C HIS A 4 -38.71 20.35 6.03
N ASP A 5 -39.22 19.20 6.45
CA ASP A 5 -38.39 18.06 6.81
C ASP A 5 -37.72 17.55 5.53
N GLN A 6 -36.46 17.96 5.32
CA GLN A 6 -35.55 17.22 4.46
C GLN A 6 -35.11 15.99 5.24
N GLU A 7 -35.83 14.89 5.06
CA GLU A 7 -35.34 13.57 5.41
C GLU A 7 -34.08 13.31 4.59
N ASN A 8 -32.94 13.46 5.26
CA ASN A 8 -31.64 13.09 4.78
C ASN A 8 -31.63 11.56 4.68
N GLU A 9 -32.05 11.02 3.53
CA GLU A 9 -31.94 9.59 3.21
C GLU A 9 -30.46 9.21 3.27
N SER A 10 -30.04 8.80 4.46
CA SER A 10 -28.81 8.08 4.70
C SER A 10 -28.89 6.76 3.93
N GLY A 11 -28.49 6.81 2.66
CA GLY A 11 -28.50 5.68 1.75
C GLY A 11 -27.84 4.48 2.41
N SER A 12 -28.65 3.48 2.72
CA SER A 12 -28.18 2.22 3.27
C SER A 12 -27.07 1.66 2.37
N PRO A 13 -25.92 1.23 2.91
CA PRO A 13 -24.83 0.72 2.10
C PRO A 13 -25.36 -0.40 1.20
N THR A 14 -25.24 -0.21 -0.11
CA THR A 14 -25.61 -1.25 -1.08
C THR A 14 -24.85 -2.54 -0.74
N ALA A 15 -25.42 -3.71 -1.06
CA ALA A 15 -24.78 -4.99 -0.76
C ALA A 15 -23.30 -5.04 -1.22
N TYR A 16 -23.00 -4.40 -2.35
CA TYR A 16 -21.64 -4.26 -2.90
C TYR A 16 -20.70 -3.35 -2.09
N GLY A 17 -21.23 -2.32 -1.42
CA GLY A 17 -20.46 -1.51 -0.47
C GLY A 17 -20.00 -2.33 0.74
N LYS A 18 -20.86 -3.22 1.23
CA LYS A 18 -20.55 -4.12 2.35
C LYS A 18 -19.45 -5.13 1.99
N ASP A 19 -19.45 -5.64 0.75
CA ASP A 19 -18.41 -6.56 0.27
C ASP A 19 -17.04 -5.87 0.13
N ALA A 20 -17.02 -4.64 -0.39
CA ALA A 20 -15.79 -3.86 -0.49
C ALA A 20 -15.20 -3.52 0.88
N ASP A 21 -16.04 -3.18 1.86
CA ASP A 21 -15.61 -2.92 3.24
C ASP A 21 -15.11 -4.18 3.94
N ALA A 22 -15.73 -5.34 3.69
CA ALA A 22 -15.26 -6.63 4.19
C ALA A 22 -13.87 -6.99 3.64
N ILE A 23 -13.64 -6.76 2.33
CA ILE A 23 -12.32 -6.96 1.69
C ILE A 23 -11.28 -6.04 2.33
N LYS A 24 -11.59 -4.75 2.51
CA LYS A 24 -10.68 -3.80 3.16
C LYS A 24 -10.36 -4.20 4.60
N SER A 25 -11.37 -4.58 5.37
CA SER A 25 -11.18 -5.07 6.75
C SER A 25 -10.24 -6.29 6.79
N ARG A 26 -10.41 -7.24 5.86
CA ARG A 26 -9.52 -8.40 5.75
C ARG A 26 -8.11 -8.01 5.37
N CYS A 27 -7.94 -7.07 4.44
CA CYS A 27 -6.63 -6.53 4.06
C CYS A 27 -5.94 -5.86 5.25
N GLN A 28 -6.67 -5.12 6.08
CA GLN A 28 -6.13 -4.50 7.29
C GLN A 28 -5.66 -5.54 8.33
N GLN A 29 -6.42 -6.61 8.53
CA GLN A 29 -6.00 -7.72 9.40
C GLN A 29 -4.70 -8.37 8.89
N MET A 30 -4.56 -8.55 7.58
CA MET A 30 -3.34 -9.10 6.98
C MET A 30 -2.15 -8.12 7.11
N ARG A 31 -2.36 -6.81 6.89
CA ARG A 31 -1.35 -5.77 7.12
C ARG A 31 -0.85 -5.78 8.57
N ALA A 32 -1.76 -5.90 9.53
CA ALA A 32 -1.40 -5.94 10.95
C ALA A 32 -0.50 -7.14 11.29
N ARG A 33 -0.79 -8.32 10.73
CA ARG A 33 0.07 -9.52 10.91
C ARG A 33 1.45 -9.31 10.29
N ILE A 34 1.51 -8.82 9.05
CA ILE A 34 2.78 -8.51 8.38
C ILE A 34 3.59 -7.47 9.17
N LEU A 35 2.94 -6.47 9.77
CA LEU A 35 3.63 -5.47 10.58
C LEU A 35 4.32 -6.11 11.79
N VAL A 36 3.63 -6.99 12.53
CA VAL A 36 4.20 -7.69 13.68
C VAL A 36 5.38 -8.54 13.25
N GLU A 37 5.24 -9.32 12.17
CA GLU A 37 6.31 -10.16 11.64
C GLU A 37 7.51 -9.33 11.16
N ALA A 38 7.28 -8.20 10.49
CA ALA A 38 8.34 -7.32 10.02
C ALA A 38 9.10 -6.65 11.17
N LEU A 39 8.40 -6.23 12.23
CA LEU A 39 9.02 -5.69 13.44
C LEU A 39 9.88 -6.75 14.14
N ALA A 40 9.35 -7.97 14.30
CA ALA A 40 10.11 -9.08 14.86
C ALA A 40 11.37 -9.40 14.02
N LEU A 41 11.26 -9.37 12.69
CA LEU A 41 12.39 -9.58 11.79
C LEU A 41 13.45 -8.47 11.89
N SER A 42 13.01 -7.22 12.07
CA SER A 42 13.89 -6.07 12.33
C SER A 42 14.66 -6.25 13.64
N ASP A 43 13.98 -6.65 14.70
CA ASP A 43 14.60 -6.89 16.00
C ASP A 43 15.58 -8.07 15.95
N GLU A 44 15.21 -9.15 15.26
CA GLU A 44 16.07 -10.32 15.04
C GLU A 44 17.38 -9.92 14.33
N PHE A 45 17.29 -9.08 13.28
CA PHE A 45 18.48 -8.58 12.59
C PHE A 45 19.40 -7.81 13.54
N VAL A 46 18.85 -6.93 14.37
CA VAL A 46 19.63 -6.17 15.37
C VAL A 46 20.30 -7.11 16.38
N GLN A 47 19.59 -8.12 16.87
CA GLN A 47 20.11 -9.11 17.81
C GLN A 47 21.27 -9.91 17.19
N ARG A 48 21.07 -10.48 15.99
CA ARG A 48 22.08 -11.29 15.30
C ARG A 48 23.31 -10.46 14.92
N ARG A 49 23.11 -9.23 14.44
CA ARG A 49 24.20 -8.29 14.19
C ARG A 49 25.00 -8.01 15.46
N THR A 50 24.33 -7.75 16.58
CA THR A 50 25.01 -7.44 17.86
C THR A 50 25.81 -8.64 18.37
N GLN A 51 25.27 -9.86 18.23
CA GLN A 51 25.96 -11.09 18.60
C GLN A 51 27.19 -11.37 17.72
N ALA A 52 27.06 -11.18 16.40
CA ALA A 52 28.13 -11.43 15.44
C ALA A 52 29.23 -10.34 15.45
N ALA A 53 28.88 -9.11 15.84
CA ALA A 53 29.76 -7.96 15.75
C ALA A 53 31.05 -8.11 16.57
N GLY A 54 31.03 -8.81 17.72
CA GLY A 54 32.22 -8.94 18.58
C GLY A 54 32.82 -7.58 19.00
N GLY A 55 32.00 -6.53 19.10
CA GLY A 55 32.43 -5.15 19.37
C GLY A 55 32.64 -4.27 18.12
N LEU A 56 32.53 -4.82 16.91
CA LEU A 56 32.52 -4.06 15.66
C LEU A 56 31.19 -3.33 15.44
N PHE A 57 31.21 -2.34 14.55
CA PHE A 57 30.03 -1.56 14.21
C PHE A 57 29.75 -1.64 12.70
N ASP A 58 28.49 -1.83 12.34
CA ASP A 58 28.00 -1.69 10.97
C ASP A 58 26.70 -0.86 10.96
N PRO A 59 26.60 0.17 10.11
CA PRO A 59 25.47 1.07 10.08
C PRO A 59 24.22 0.48 9.42
N LEU A 60 24.32 -0.64 8.71
CA LEU A 60 23.20 -1.26 8.01
C LEU A 60 22.13 -1.71 9.02
N ASN A 61 20.88 -1.38 8.72
CA ASN A 61 19.73 -1.81 9.50
C ASN A 61 18.51 -2.10 8.62
N LEU A 62 17.72 -3.10 9.02
CA LEU A 62 16.37 -3.26 8.51
C LEU A 62 15.46 -2.31 9.29
N SER A 63 14.65 -1.53 8.61
CA SER A 63 13.73 -0.58 9.22
C SER A 63 12.31 -0.84 8.77
N VAL A 64 11.38 -0.74 9.72
CA VAL A 64 9.94 -0.87 9.48
C VAL A 64 9.27 0.43 9.86
N ARG A 65 8.46 0.97 8.95
CA ARG A 65 7.70 2.19 9.16
C ARG A 65 6.25 1.98 8.79
N ALA A 66 5.36 2.18 9.76
CA ALA A 66 3.92 2.21 9.55
C ALA A 66 3.42 3.66 9.57
N ARG A 67 2.59 4.05 8.60
CA ARG A 67 1.86 5.33 8.57
C ARG A 67 0.48 5.11 7.99
N GLY A 68 -0.55 5.22 8.84
CA GLY A 68 -1.91 4.84 8.46
C GLY A 68 -1.93 3.40 7.91
N ASN A 69 -2.47 3.23 6.71
CA ASN A 69 -2.56 1.91 6.05
C ASN A 69 -1.29 1.51 5.28
N SER A 70 -0.23 2.33 5.31
CA SER A 70 1.02 2.06 4.60
C SER A 70 2.06 1.48 5.54
N ILE A 71 2.63 0.34 5.16
CA ILE A 71 3.78 -0.29 5.82
C ILE A 71 4.94 -0.30 4.83
N GLN A 72 6.09 0.18 5.28
CA GLN A 72 7.34 0.16 4.52
C GLN A 72 8.35 -0.69 5.29
N ILE A 73 8.94 -1.67 4.61
CA ILE A 73 10.04 -2.50 5.10
C ILE A 73 11.24 -2.19 4.22
N TYR A 74 12.29 -1.57 4.75
CA TYR A 74 13.37 -1.04 3.93
C TYR A 74 14.71 -1.10 4.65
N TRP A 75 15.79 -1.25 3.88
CA TRP A 75 17.14 -1.16 4.40
C TRP A 75 17.59 0.30 4.51
N VAL A 76 18.30 0.61 5.59
CA VAL A 76 18.89 1.92 5.85
C VAL A 76 20.33 1.79 6.31
N LEU A 77 21.12 2.83 6.05
CA LEU A 77 22.39 3.08 6.70
C LEU A 77 22.16 4.13 7.79
N MET A 78 22.41 3.76 9.04
CA MET A 78 22.32 4.65 10.20
C MET A 78 23.59 5.47 10.34
N HIS A 79 23.44 6.79 10.49
CA HIS A 79 24.55 7.72 10.67
C HIS A 79 24.71 8.07 12.14
N PHE A 80 25.93 7.94 12.65
CA PHE A 80 26.28 8.28 14.02
C PHE A 80 27.39 9.33 14.03
N ARG A 81 27.28 10.28 14.98
CA ARG A 81 28.34 11.24 15.30
C ARG A 81 28.47 11.30 16.81
N GLU A 82 29.69 11.12 17.32
CA GLU A 82 29.97 11.11 18.76
C GLU A 82 29.06 10.13 19.53
N GLY A 83 28.84 8.93 18.96
CA GLY A 83 27.98 7.89 19.53
C GLY A 83 26.47 8.18 19.48
N ARG A 84 26.05 9.34 18.95
CA ARG A 84 24.63 9.71 18.83
C ARG A 84 24.14 9.51 17.41
N HIS A 85 22.95 8.92 17.27
CA HIS A 85 22.27 8.82 15.99
C HIS A 85 21.94 10.22 15.43
N LYS A 86 22.31 10.48 14.18
CA LYS A 86 22.12 11.77 13.50
C LYS A 86 21.17 11.71 12.31
N GLY A 87 20.97 10.54 11.74
CA GLY A 87 20.08 10.38 10.60
C GLY A 87 20.23 9.02 9.93
N THR A 88 19.47 8.82 8.86
CA THR A 88 19.49 7.59 8.08
C THR A 88 19.54 7.91 6.59
N THR A 89 20.21 7.05 5.83
CA THR A 89 20.12 7.04 4.37
C THR A 89 19.48 5.74 3.92
N ASN A 90 18.42 5.83 3.13
CA ASN A 90 17.78 4.65 2.56
C ASN A 90 18.72 3.96 1.58
N VAL A 91 18.84 2.64 1.68
CA VAL A 91 19.44 1.84 0.63
C VAL A 91 18.49 1.90 -0.58
N PRO A 92 18.99 2.26 -1.78
CA PRO A 92 18.14 2.37 -2.96
C PRO A 92 17.74 0.99 -3.49
N LYS A 93 16.49 0.90 -3.95
CA LYS A 93 15.98 -0.21 -4.76
C LYS A 93 15.96 0.18 -6.23
N ASN A 94 15.94 -0.82 -7.10
CA ASN A 94 15.61 -0.59 -8.50
C ASN A 94 14.17 -0.06 -8.60
N ARG A 95 13.90 0.82 -9.58
CA ARG A 95 12.57 1.43 -9.74
C ARG A 95 11.52 0.35 -9.95
N GLY A 96 10.43 0.40 -9.18
CA GLY A 96 9.33 -0.56 -9.25
C GLY A 96 9.59 -1.91 -8.57
N ALA A 97 10.81 -2.15 -8.06
CA ALA A 97 11.16 -3.38 -7.37
C ALA A 97 10.60 -3.42 -5.93
N THR A 98 10.06 -4.57 -5.56
CA THR A 98 9.69 -4.90 -4.18
C THR A 98 10.92 -5.26 -3.38
N ASP A 99 11.87 -5.97 -3.99
CA ASP A 99 13.06 -6.54 -3.38
C ASP A 99 14.32 -5.68 -3.54
N TYR A 100 15.32 -5.98 -2.70
CA TYR A 100 16.65 -5.41 -2.80
C TYR A 100 17.58 -6.36 -3.55
N ASP A 101 18.40 -5.79 -4.43
CA ASP A 101 19.50 -6.50 -5.09
C ASP A 101 20.52 -6.95 -4.03
N LEU A 102 20.71 -8.28 -3.92
CA LEU A 102 21.57 -8.87 -2.88
C LEU A 102 23.03 -8.47 -3.04
N ALA A 103 23.53 -8.33 -4.27
CA ALA A 103 24.92 -7.90 -4.49
C ALA A 103 25.11 -6.45 -4.03
N LYS A 104 24.14 -5.58 -4.35
CA LYS A 104 24.13 -4.19 -3.87
C LYS A 104 23.93 -4.08 -2.35
N LEU A 105 23.21 -5.01 -1.73
CA LEU A 105 23.03 -5.04 -0.28
C LEU A 105 24.33 -5.46 0.41
N LYS A 106 24.97 -6.55 -0.05
CA LYS A 106 26.26 -7.02 0.45
C LYS A 106 27.34 -5.95 0.36
N ALA A 107 27.40 -5.21 -0.76
CA ALA A 107 28.35 -4.11 -0.94
C ALA A 107 28.17 -2.93 0.05
N ARG A 108 27.11 -2.93 0.86
CA ARG A 108 26.81 -1.87 1.86
C ARG A 108 26.98 -2.30 3.30
N CYS A 109 27.43 -3.53 3.56
CA CYS A 109 27.77 -4.00 4.89
C CYS A 109 29.12 -4.73 4.90
N ALA A 110 29.69 -4.86 6.09
CA ALA A 110 30.90 -5.64 6.32
C ALA A 110 30.69 -7.12 6.01
N ASP A 111 31.77 -7.81 5.59
CA ASP A 111 31.73 -9.21 5.16
C ASP A 111 31.10 -10.15 6.20
N TRP A 112 31.41 -9.94 7.49
CA TRP A 112 30.87 -10.73 8.59
C TRP A 112 29.34 -10.59 8.77
N LEU A 113 28.73 -9.53 8.22
CA LEU A 113 27.29 -9.27 8.30
C LEU A 113 26.53 -9.71 7.04
N GLN A 114 27.22 -10.02 5.95
CA GLN A 114 26.60 -10.26 4.65
C GLN A 114 25.63 -11.44 4.67
N GLU A 115 25.98 -12.55 5.31
CA GLU A 115 25.10 -13.74 5.38
C GLU A 115 23.81 -13.44 6.14
N ILE A 116 23.92 -12.73 7.27
CA ILE A 116 22.77 -12.31 8.08
C ILE A 116 21.89 -11.34 7.27
N ALA A 117 22.49 -10.36 6.60
CA ALA A 117 21.74 -9.40 5.79
C ALA A 117 20.99 -10.07 4.63
N VAL A 118 21.59 -11.06 3.97
CA VAL A 118 20.95 -11.83 2.90
C VAL A 118 19.79 -12.65 3.42
N ASP A 119 19.97 -13.40 4.51
CA ASP A 119 18.91 -14.22 5.10
C ASP A 119 17.70 -13.37 5.51
N ILE A 120 17.94 -12.25 6.19
CA ILE A 120 16.90 -11.31 6.59
C ILE A 120 16.23 -10.68 5.36
N GLU A 121 16.97 -10.33 4.31
CA GLU A 121 16.38 -9.82 3.07
C GLU A 121 15.48 -10.86 2.40
N MET A 122 15.92 -12.12 2.32
CA MET A 122 15.13 -13.19 1.73
C MET A 122 13.80 -13.42 2.46
N ARG A 123 13.78 -13.25 3.79
CA ARG A 123 12.57 -13.33 4.61
C ARG A 123 11.69 -12.07 4.51
N ALA A 124 12.28 -10.89 4.29
CA ALA A 124 11.53 -9.64 4.13
C ALA A 124 10.86 -9.49 2.75
N ARG A 125 11.38 -10.15 1.70
CA ARG A 125 10.83 -10.15 0.33
C ARG A 125 9.35 -10.53 0.25
N PRO A 126 8.91 -11.72 0.71
CA PRO A 126 7.51 -12.12 0.62
C PRO A 126 6.57 -11.19 1.39
N MET A 127 7.03 -10.56 2.47
CA MET A 127 6.26 -9.56 3.20
C MET A 127 6.02 -8.31 2.35
N ARG A 128 7.04 -7.80 1.65
CA ARG A 128 6.91 -6.64 0.74
C ARG A 128 6.02 -6.93 -0.45
N GLU A 129 6.12 -8.13 -1.02
CA GLU A 129 5.24 -8.58 -2.10
C GLU A 129 3.78 -8.66 -1.63
N SER A 130 3.55 -9.24 -0.45
CA SER A 130 2.22 -9.30 0.15
C SER A 130 1.63 -7.91 0.38
N LEU A 131 2.42 -6.96 0.90
CA LEU A 131 1.98 -5.58 1.09
C LEU A 131 1.60 -4.88 -0.23
N LYS A 132 2.33 -5.16 -1.32
CA LYS A 132 2.01 -4.67 -2.66
C LYS A 132 0.68 -5.27 -3.16
N LEU A 133 0.53 -6.58 -3.06
CA LEU A 133 -0.68 -7.30 -3.48
C LEU A 133 -1.92 -6.82 -2.71
N LEU A 134 -1.82 -6.63 -1.39
CA LEU A 134 -2.91 -6.07 -0.60
C LEU A 134 -3.32 -4.68 -1.09
N GLY A 135 -2.36 -3.83 -1.46
CA GLY A 135 -2.66 -2.52 -2.05
C GLY A 135 -3.29 -2.60 -3.45
N GLU A 136 -3.06 -3.67 -4.21
CA GLU A 136 -3.74 -3.93 -5.48
C GLU A 136 -5.17 -4.40 -5.26
N ILE A 137 -5.40 -5.31 -4.31
CA ILE A 137 -6.72 -5.81 -3.92
C ILE A 137 -7.61 -4.67 -3.41
N GLU A 138 -7.12 -3.83 -2.51
CA GLU A 138 -7.87 -2.69 -1.96
C GLU A 138 -8.28 -1.71 -3.08
N ARG A 139 -7.37 -1.41 -4.01
CA ARG A 139 -7.67 -0.56 -5.18
C ARG A 139 -8.71 -1.18 -6.10
N ALA A 140 -8.64 -2.49 -6.33
CA ALA A 140 -9.63 -3.19 -7.14
C ALA A 140 -11.02 -3.15 -6.49
N ALA A 141 -11.09 -3.37 -5.17
CA ALA A 141 -12.34 -3.27 -4.41
C ALA A 141 -12.94 -1.86 -4.48
N ASP A 142 -12.12 -0.80 -4.38
CA ASP A 142 -12.57 0.59 -4.55
C ASP A 142 -13.15 0.85 -5.95
N VAL A 143 -12.53 0.31 -7.00
CA VAL A 143 -13.02 0.47 -8.37
C VAL A 143 -14.36 -0.23 -8.56
N VAL A 144 -14.52 -1.44 -8.04
CA VAL A 144 -15.79 -2.18 -8.11
C VAL A 144 -16.88 -1.44 -7.35
N ALA A 145 -16.62 -1.01 -6.11
CA ALA A 145 -17.59 -0.24 -5.32
C ALA A 145 -18.06 1.02 -6.06
N ARG A 146 -17.13 1.79 -6.65
CA ARG A 146 -17.44 3.00 -7.41
C ARG A 146 -18.25 2.74 -8.68
N ARG A 147 -17.95 1.67 -9.41
CA ARG A 147 -18.70 1.30 -10.63
C ARG A 147 -20.13 0.90 -10.28
N MET A 148 -20.32 0.17 -9.18
CA MET A 148 -21.64 -0.28 -8.75
C MET A 148 -22.46 0.84 -8.10
N SER A 149 -21.83 1.84 -7.47
CA SER A 149 -22.51 3.03 -6.93
C SER A 149 -22.81 4.11 -7.97
N GLY A 150 -22.20 4.04 -9.17
CA GLY A 150 -22.25 5.08 -10.21
C GLY A 150 -23.03 4.71 -11.47
N GLY A 151 -23.86 3.67 -11.43
CA GLY A 151 -24.66 3.16 -12.57
C GLY A 151 -25.89 3.99 -12.95
N THR A 152 -26.08 5.19 -12.40
CA THR A 152 -27.19 6.08 -12.75
C THR A 152 -26.65 7.44 -13.21
N LYS A 153 -25.98 7.47 -14.37
CA LYS A 153 -26.01 8.69 -15.19
C LYS A 153 -27.26 8.59 -16.04
N ALA A 154 -28.25 9.41 -15.71
CA ALA A 154 -29.42 9.64 -16.54
C ALA A 154 -28.97 9.90 -17.98
N THR A 155 -29.43 9.04 -18.89
CA THR A 155 -29.50 9.35 -20.32
C THR A 155 -30.33 10.63 -20.45
N PRO A 156 -29.82 11.72 -21.06
CA PRO A 156 -30.71 12.80 -21.45
C PRO A 156 -31.63 12.22 -22.54
N ASP A 157 -32.93 12.28 -22.28
CA ASP A 157 -33.97 11.77 -23.16
C ASP A 157 -33.76 12.29 -24.57
N THR A 158 -33.65 11.33 -25.49
CA THR A 158 -33.74 11.56 -26.92
C THR A 158 -35.22 11.65 -27.25
N GLU A 159 -35.87 12.78 -26.93
CA GLU A 159 -37.16 13.10 -27.55
C GLU A 159 -36.90 13.71 -28.92
N ALA A 160 -36.77 12.80 -29.88
CA ALA A 160 -37.03 13.04 -31.27
C ALA A 160 -38.51 13.47 -31.42
N HIS A 161 -38.76 14.76 -31.60
CA HIS A 161 -39.99 15.19 -32.23
C HIS A 161 -39.89 14.94 -33.74
N ALA A 162 -40.64 13.92 -34.15
CA ALA A 162 -40.83 13.50 -35.52
C ALA A 162 -41.35 14.63 -36.42
N ALA A 163 -40.89 14.55 -37.66
CA ALA A 163 -41.26 15.33 -38.81
C ALA A 163 -42.77 15.45 -39.06
N THR A 164 -43.17 16.62 -39.55
CA THR A 164 -44.27 16.75 -40.50
C THR A 164 -43.68 17.18 -41.84
N ALA A 165 -43.44 16.21 -42.72
CA ALA A 165 -43.48 16.41 -44.17
C ALA A 165 -44.98 16.52 -44.57
N HIS A 166 -45.45 17.11 -45.67
CA HIS A 166 -44.88 17.28 -47.00
C HIS A 166 -45.76 18.28 -47.79
N ASN A 167 -45.13 18.95 -48.76
CA ASN A 167 -45.64 19.64 -49.97
C ASN A 167 -47.12 19.49 -50.37
N SER A 168 -47.70 20.56 -50.95
CA SER A 168 -47.97 20.68 -52.39
C SER A 168 -48.57 22.04 -52.79
N GLU A 169 -47.97 22.63 -53.84
CA GLU A 169 -48.49 23.47 -54.94
C GLU A 169 -49.88 24.16 -54.83
N THR A 170 -50.01 25.40 -55.33
CA THR A 170 -50.58 25.70 -56.67
C THR A 170 -50.67 27.22 -56.91
N THR A 171 -50.24 27.65 -58.11
CA THR A 171 -50.53 28.91 -58.86
C THR A 171 -49.94 30.24 -58.39
#